data_AF-A0A1X7VJP8-F1
#
_entry.id   AF-A0A1X7VJP8-F1
#
_cell.length_a   1.000
_cell.length_b   1.000
_cell.length_c   1.000
_cell.angle_alpha   90.00
_cell.angle_beta   90.00
_cell.angle_gamma   90.00
#
_symmetry.space_group_name_H-M   'P 1'
#
loop_
_entity.id
_entity.type
_entity.pdbx_description
1 polymer ?
#
loop_
_entity_poly.entity_id
_entity_poly.type
_entity_poly.pdbx_seq_one_letter_code
_entity_poly.pdbx_strand_id
1 'polypeptide(L)'
;MDIAEIFLKINGKHVVTPNFHLHHHTSTCIIDYGPVYCFWLFRFEHFNGMLGTYHTNQKSIEVSLMRKFLDDTAMLAKAPNYAEHTEILKQISV
;
A
#
# COMPACT_ATOMS: atom_id res chain seq x y z
N MET A 1 15.20 -25.81 -8.10
CA MET A 1 14.52 -26.39 -6.94
C MET A 1 14.17 -25.23 -6.04
N ASP A 2 12.90 -24.82 -6.05
CA ASP A 2 12.44 -23.63 -5.35
C ASP A 2 12.57 -23.81 -3.85
N ILE A 3 12.96 -22.74 -3.14
CA ILE A 3 13.12 -22.73 -1.67
C ILE A 3 11.86 -23.30 -0.97
N ALA A 4 10.69 -23.07 -1.57
CA ALA A 4 9.42 -23.60 -1.09
C ALA A 4 9.32 -25.14 -1.15
N GLU A 5 9.86 -25.78 -2.19
CA GLU A 5 9.90 -27.25 -2.28
C GLU A 5 10.85 -27.86 -1.25
N ILE A 6 11.99 -27.20 -1.00
CA ILE A 6 12.97 -27.62 0.00
C ILE A 6 12.33 -27.57 1.39
N PHE A 7 11.67 -26.46 1.70
CA PHE A 7 10.97 -26.27 2.96
C PHE A 7 9.83 -27.28 3.15
N LEU A 8 9.06 -27.56 2.09
CA LEU A 8 7.98 -28.54 2.12
C LEU A 8 8.49 -29.96 2.35
N LYS A 9 9.65 -30.33 1.77
CA LYS A 9 10.31 -31.61 2.02
C LYS A 9 10.79 -31.77 3.47
N ILE A 10 11.28 -30.70 4.09
CA ILE A 10 11.85 -30.75 5.45
C ILE A 10 10.77 -30.71 6.52
N ASN A 11 9.80 -29.80 6.39
CA ASN A 11 8.82 -29.52 7.44
C ASN A 11 7.47 -30.20 7.21
N GLY A 12 7.20 -30.70 6.00
CA GLY A 12 5.93 -31.30 5.62
C GLY A 12 4.86 -30.28 5.24
N LYS A 13 3.84 -30.74 4.50
CA LYS A 13 2.79 -29.88 3.91
C LYS A 13 1.96 -29.08 4.93
N HIS A 14 1.86 -29.56 6.17
CA HIS A 14 1.03 -28.95 7.21
C HIS A 14 1.56 -27.58 7.70
N VAL A 15 2.84 -27.29 7.44
CA VAL A 15 3.50 -26.04 7.86
C VAL A 15 3.38 -24.96 6.77
N VAL A 16 2.90 -25.32 5.57
CA VAL A 16 2.81 -24.42 4.43
C VAL A 16 1.52 -23.61 4.51
N THR A 17 1.66 -22.39 5.03
CA THR A 17 0.61 -21.38 4.99
C THR A 17 0.36 -20.86 3.56
N PRO A 18 -0.82 -20.31 3.25
CA PRO A 18 -1.08 -19.65 1.98
C PRO A 18 -0.06 -18.55 1.63
N ASN A 19 0.40 -17.80 2.63
CA ASN A 19 1.43 -16.77 2.44
C ASN A 19 2.78 -17.36 2.00
N PHE A 20 3.12 -18.55 2.50
CA PHE A 20 4.32 -19.26 2.08
C PHE A 20 4.19 -19.79 0.65
N HIS A 21 3.00 -20.27 0.26
CA HIS A 21 2.71 -20.67 -1.12
C HIS A 21 2.80 -19.48 -2.09
N LEU A 22 2.33 -18.29 -1.68
CA LEU A 22 2.41 -17.07 -2.48
C LEU A 22 3.86 -16.65 -2.79
N HIS A 23 4.81 -16.96 -1.90
CA HIS A 23 6.23 -16.66 -2.12
C HIS A 23 6.80 -17.34 -3.37
N HIS A 24 6.29 -18.53 -3.70
CA HIS A 24 6.67 -19.25 -4.92
C HIS A 24 6.17 -18.54 -6.19
N HIS A 25 5.00 -17.90 -6.11
CA HIS A 25 4.41 -17.13 -7.21
C HIS A 25 4.89 -15.67 -7.24
N THR A 26 5.86 -15.28 -6.41
CA THR A 26 6.26 -13.86 -6.34
C THR A 26 6.87 -13.37 -7.66
N SER A 27 7.63 -14.20 -8.38
CA SER A 27 8.19 -13.83 -9.69
C SER A 27 7.11 -13.67 -10.75
N THR A 28 6.15 -14.58 -10.82
CA THR A 28 5.00 -14.49 -11.74
C THR A 28 4.11 -13.31 -11.40
N CYS A 29 3.84 -13.08 -10.11
CA CYS A 29 3.10 -11.90 -9.66
C CYS A 29 3.80 -10.59 -10.02
N ILE A 30 5.12 -10.52 -9.98
CA ILE A 30 5.85 -9.31 -10.39
C ILE A 30 5.70 -9.04 -11.88
N ILE A 31 5.71 -10.10 -12.69
CA ILE A 31 5.56 -10.00 -14.15
C ILE A 31 4.12 -9.59 -14.51
N ASP A 32 3.13 -10.19 -13.85
CA ASP A 32 1.71 -10.00 -14.17
C ASP A 32 1.13 -8.70 -13.59
N TYR A 33 1.54 -8.30 -12.38
CA TYR A 33 0.96 -7.17 -11.63
C TYR A 33 1.92 -5.99 -11.43
N GLY A 34 3.18 -6.12 -11.89
CA GLY A 34 4.20 -5.10 -11.70
C GLY A 34 4.93 -5.22 -10.35
N PRO A 35 5.64 -4.16 -9.91
CA PRO A 35 6.49 -4.21 -8.73
C PRO A 35 5.79 -4.77 -7.48
N VAL A 36 6.55 -5.43 -6.60
CA VAL A 36 6.04 -6.07 -5.37
C VAL A 36 5.13 -5.16 -4.55
N TYR A 37 5.45 -3.86 -4.52
CA TYR A 37 4.68 -2.84 -3.81
C TYR A 37 3.26 -2.62 -4.34
N CYS A 38 2.99 -2.98 -5.60
CA CYS A 38 1.69 -2.81 -6.24
C CYS A 38 0.72 -3.93 -5.86
N PHE A 39 1.19 -5.17 -5.66
CA PHE A 39 0.33 -6.31 -5.33
C PHE A 39 0.30 -6.64 -3.83
N TRP A 40 1.35 -6.32 -3.07
CA TRP A 40 1.39 -6.63 -1.65
C TRP A 40 0.47 -5.70 -0.87
N LEU A 41 -0.44 -6.28 -0.08
CA LEU A 41 -1.36 -5.58 0.83
C LEU A 41 -0.70 -4.66 1.87
N PHE A 42 0.63 -4.56 1.93
CA PHE A 42 1.35 -3.71 2.88
C PHE A 42 0.87 -2.26 2.83
N ARG A 43 0.62 -1.72 1.63
CA ARG A 43 0.11 -0.35 1.47
C ARG A 43 -1.33 -0.23 1.98
N PHE A 44 -2.18 -1.22 1.71
CA PHE A 44 -3.56 -1.25 2.21
C PHE A 44 -3.61 -1.34 3.73
N GLU A 45 -2.76 -2.17 4.36
CA GLU A 45 -2.66 -2.26 5.83
C GLU A 45 -2.16 -0.94 6.44
N HIS A 46 -1.20 -0.28 5.80
CA HIS A 46 -0.76 1.04 6.21
C HIS A 46 -1.90 2.08 6.11
N PHE A 47 -2.67 2.06 5.02
CA PHE A 47 -3.86 2.91 4.87
C PHE A 47 -4.94 2.58 5.91
N ASN A 48 -5.17 1.31 6.23
CA ASN A 48 -6.11 0.89 7.28
C ASN A 48 -5.70 1.45 8.65
N GLY A 49 -4.40 1.37 8.98
CA GLY A 49 -3.85 1.97 10.19
C GLY A 49 -4.07 3.48 10.22
N MET A 50 -3.77 4.18 9.12
CA MET A 50 -4.03 5.61 9.01
C MET A 50 -5.52 5.92 9.18
N LEU A 51 -6.42 5.23 8.48
CA LEU A 51 -7.87 5.40 8.58
C LEU A 51 -8.39 5.16 10.01
N GLY A 52 -7.82 4.19 10.72
CA GLY A 52 -8.13 3.93 12.14
C GLY A 52 -7.77 5.08 13.09
N THR A 53 -6.85 5.96 12.72
CA THR A 53 -6.52 7.16 13.52
C THR A 53 -7.50 8.31 13.34
N TYR A 54 -8.37 8.27 12.32
CA TYR A 54 -9.35 9.32 12.08
C TYR A 54 -10.50 9.18 13.07
N HIS A 55 -10.79 10.25 13.80
CA HIS A 55 -11.93 10.26 14.70
C HIS A 55 -13.24 10.36 13.91
N THR A 56 -13.89 9.22 13.73
CA THR A 56 -15.21 9.12 13.11
C THR A 56 -16.24 9.42 14.19
N ASN A 57 -16.61 10.70 14.34
CA ASN A 57 -17.67 11.17 15.25
C ASN A 57 -19.07 10.65 14.83
N GLN A 58 -19.23 9.34 14.63
CA GLN A 58 -20.38 8.66 14.04
C GLN A 58 -20.78 9.21 12.66
N LYS A 59 -19.82 9.81 11.95
CA LYS A 59 -19.98 10.27 10.58
C LYS A 59 -19.30 9.29 9.64
N SER A 60 -19.80 9.21 8.41
CA SER A 60 -19.18 8.41 7.36
C SER A 60 -17.70 8.79 7.21
N ILE A 61 -16.86 7.76 7.07
CA ILE A 61 -15.40 7.90 6.95
C ILE A 61 -15.06 8.71 5.70
N GLU A 62 -15.80 8.47 4.63
CA GLU A 62 -15.66 9.15 3.34
C GLU A 62 -15.77 10.67 3.49
N VAL A 63 -16.80 11.16 4.19
CA VAL A 63 -17.00 12.61 4.39
C VAL A 63 -15.89 13.22 5.24
N SER A 64 -15.41 12.50 6.25
CA SER A 64 -14.33 12.98 7.14
C SER A 64 -13.00 13.03 6.40
N LEU A 65 -12.73 12.03 5.56
CA LEU A 65 -11.53 11.98 4.73
C LEU A 65 -11.54 13.08 3.66
N MET A 66 -12.67 13.29 2.97
CA MET A 66 -12.79 14.33 1.94
C MET A 66 -12.62 15.73 2.52
N ARG A 67 -13.15 16.02 3.71
CA ARG A 67 -12.93 17.31 4.39
C ARG A 67 -11.46 17.53 4.71
N LYS A 68 -10.82 16.53 5.32
CA LYS A 68 -9.39 16.62 5.65
C LYS A 68 -8.53 16.80 4.39
N PHE A 69 -8.86 16.12 3.30
CA PHE A 69 -8.19 16.32 2.01
C PHE A 69 -8.34 17.76 1.49
N LEU A 70 -9.54 18.33 1.55
CA LEU A 70 -9.78 19.72 1.15
C LEU A 70 -9.07 20.72 2.07
N ASP A 71 -9.03 20.47 3.37
CA ASP A 71 -8.31 21.29 4.33
C ASP A 71 -6.80 21.24 4.08
N ASP A 72 -6.24 20.05 3.91
CA ASP A 72 -4.81 19.84 3.65
C ASP A 72 -4.40 20.47 2.31
N THR A 73 -5.19 20.31 1.24
CA THR A 73 -4.93 20.95 -0.07
C THR A 73 -5.04 22.47 -0.01
N ALA A 74 -6.00 23.02 0.75
CA ALA A 74 -6.12 24.45 0.96
C ALA A 74 -4.97 25.02 1.82
N MET A 75 -4.45 24.25 2.79
CA MET A 75 -3.27 24.61 3.57
C MET A 75 -2.00 24.58 2.72
N LEU A 76 -1.85 23.54 1.90
CA LEU A 76 -0.73 23.42 0.97
C LEU A 76 -0.74 24.55 -0.06
N ALA A 77 -1.90 24.89 -0.65
CA ALA A 77 -2.01 26.01 -1.60
C ALA A 77 -1.62 27.38 -1.01
N LYS A 78 -1.64 27.53 0.33
CA LYS A 78 -1.22 28.73 1.05
C LYS A 78 0.24 28.67 1.52
N ALA A 79 0.89 27.52 1.41
CA ALA A 79 2.28 27.37 1.82
C ALA A 79 3.22 28.08 0.82
N PRO A 80 4.22 28.84 1.30
CA PRO A 80 5.04 29.70 0.44
C PRO A 80 5.84 28.95 -0.65
N ASN A 81 6.06 27.63 -0.49
CA ASN A 81 6.81 26.79 -1.44
C ASN A 81 5.94 25.78 -2.22
N TYR A 82 4.62 25.96 -2.26
CA TYR A 82 3.71 25.00 -2.92
C TYR A 82 3.95 24.88 -4.43
N ALA A 83 4.24 26.00 -5.10
CA ALA A 83 4.48 26.03 -6.54
C ALA A 83 5.68 25.16 -6.96
N GLU A 84 6.76 25.14 -6.17
CA GLU A 84 7.97 24.36 -6.46
C GLU A 84 7.76 22.85 -6.26
N HIS A 85 7.03 22.45 -5.21
CA HIS A 85 6.72 21.04 -4.95
C HIS A 85 5.82 20.40 -6.03
N THR A 86 4.96 21.22 -6.66
CA THR A 86 4.05 20.75 -7.71
C THR A 86 4.79 20.43 -9.01
N GLU A 87 5.89 21.15 -9.29
CA GLU A 87 6.73 20.94 -10.47
C GLU A 87 7.50 19.60 -10.39
N ILE A 88 8.00 19.25 -9.20
CA ILE A 88 8.69 17.97 -8.93
C ILE A 88 7.74 16.78 -9.06
N LEU A 89 6.50 16.90 -8.56
CA LEU A 89 5.51 15.83 -8.66
C LEU A 89 5.07 15.56 -10.11
N LYS A 90 4.97 16.60 -10.95
CA LYS A 90 4.71 16.45 -12.38
C LYS A 90 5.84 15.74 -13.13
N GLN A 91 7.07 15.79 -12.64
CA GLN A 91 8.20 15.06 -13.24
C GLN A 91 8.25 13.57 -12.84
N ILE A 92 7.57 13.18 -11.76
CA ILE A 92 7.57 11.80 -11.24
C ILE A 92 6.33 11.02 -11.72
N SER A 93 5.23 11.69 -12.04
CA SER A 93 4.10 11.10 -12.75
C SER A 93 4.38 11.01 -14.26
N VAL A 94 5.20 10.02 -14.64
CA VAL A 94 5.26 9.48 -16.01
C VAL A 94 4.06 8.59 -16.25
#